data_AF-A0A6G0PYL2-F1
#
_entry.id   AF-A0A6G0PYL2-F1
#
_cell.length_a   1.000
_cell.length_b   1.000
_cell.length_c   1.000
_cell.angle_alpha   90.00
_cell.angle_beta   90.00
_cell.angle_gamma   90.00
#
_symmetry.space_group_name_H-M   'P 1'
#
loop_
_entity.id
_entity.type
_entity.pdbx_description
1 polymer ?
#
loop_
_entity_poly.entity_id
_entity_poly.type
_entity_poly.pdbx_seq_one_letter_code
_entity_poly.pdbx_strand_id
1 'polypeptide(L)'
;MVAMDQYGNGQPVQYSLIETNSDWHMAKCMDHFKRANEHWRFVRIVIVDKDMREIDIIRKKFPETRVLLCHFHVIKWLHETIRKS
;
A
#
# COMPACT_ATOMS: atom_id res chain seq x y z
N MET A 1 7.71 0.10 0.09
CA MET A 1 6.79 1.24 0.34
C MET A 1 7.53 2.52 0.02
N VAL A 2 6.87 3.42 -0.70
CA VAL A 2 7.37 4.77 -1.00
C VAL A 2 6.43 5.75 -0.28
N ALA A 3 6.99 6.70 0.45
CA ALA A 3 6.22 7.81 1.02
C ALA A 3 6.49 9.07 0.20
N MET A 4 5.46 9.89 0.05
CA MET A 4 5.55 11.21 -0.56
C MET A 4 5.36 12.25 0.53
N ASP A 5 6.27 13.22 0.61
CA ASP A 5 6.12 14.35 1.53
C ASP A 5 5.11 15.39 1.00
N GLN A 6 4.86 16.43 1.78
CA GLN A 6 3.95 17.51 1.41
C GLN A 6 4.44 18.38 0.24
N TYR A 7 5.71 18.25 -0.15
CA TYR A 7 6.32 18.96 -1.27
C TYR A 7 6.33 18.11 -2.55
N GLY A 8 5.79 16.88 -2.50
CA GLY A 8 5.74 15.97 -3.63
C GLY A 8 6.99 15.12 -3.81
N ASN A 9 7.96 15.17 -2.89
CA ASN A 9 9.17 14.36 -2.98
C ASN A 9 8.87 12.94 -2.50
N GLY A 10 9.07 11.97 -3.39
CA GLY A 10 8.93 10.54 -3.08
C GLY A 10 10.25 9.94 -2.61
N GLN A 11 10.22 9.16 -1.53
CA GLN A 11 11.36 8.36 -1.10
C GLN A 11 10.95 6.95 -0.66
N PRO A 12 11.79 5.93 -0.91
CA PRO A 12 11.59 4.62 -0.32
C PRO A 12 11.71 4.69 1.20
N VAL A 13 10.71 4.18 1.92
CA VAL A 13 10.66 4.20 3.40
C VAL A 13 10.69 2.82 4.02
N GLN A 14 10.45 1.78 3.21
CA GLN A 14 10.54 0.39 3.65
C GLN A 14 10.72 -0.54 2.47
N TYR A 15 11.60 -1.52 2.63
CA TYR A 15 11.67 -2.70 1.79
C TYR A 15 11.29 -3.91 2.64
N SER A 16 10.53 -4.85 2.06
CA SER A 16 10.14 -6.07 2.74
C SER A 16 10.11 -7.19 1.73
N LEU A 17 10.72 -8.32 2.08
CA LEU A 17 10.59 -9.57 1.34
C LEU A 17 9.56 -10.41 2.10
N ILE A 18 8.42 -10.66 1.47
CA ILE A 18 7.33 -11.45 2.04
C ILE A 18 6.92 -12.55 1.09
N GLU A 19 6.52 -13.68 1.66
CA GLU A 19 6.06 -14.83 0.91
C GLU A 19 4.72 -14.56 0.21
N THR A 20 3.79 -13.87 0.90
CA THR A 20 2.50 -13.47 0.33
C THR A 20 2.11 -12.05 0.71
N ASN A 21 1.41 -11.36 -0.19
CA ASN A 21 0.79 -10.04 0.08
C ASN A 21 -0.58 -10.16 0.79
N SER A 22 -0.73 -11.17 1.64
CA SER A 22 -1.98 -11.46 2.35
C SER A 22 -1.74 -11.75 3.83
N ASP A 23 -2.84 -11.74 4.58
CA ASP A 23 -2.93 -12.23 5.95
C ASP A 23 -1.91 -11.59 6.92
N TRP A 24 -1.18 -12.42 7.66
CA TRP A 24 -0.29 -11.98 8.73
C TRP A 24 1.06 -11.46 8.20
N HIS A 25 1.49 -11.88 7.00
CA HIS A 25 2.76 -11.43 6.40
C HIS A 25 2.75 -9.92 6.16
N MET A 26 1.73 -9.46 5.43
CA MET A 26 1.56 -8.04 5.16
C MET A 26 1.24 -7.25 6.44
N ALA A 27 0.49 -7.83 7.38
CA ALA A 27 0.24 -7.20 8.67
C ALA A 27 1.54 -6.92 9.44
N LYS A 28 2.50 -7.86 9.44
CA LYS A 28 3.83 -7.65 10.03
C LYS A 28 4.62 -6.56 9.31
N CYS A 29 4.56 -6.48 7.98
CA CYS A 29 5.19 -5.39 7.24
C CYS A 29 4.66 -4.01 7.69
N MET A 30 3.36 -3.88 7.89
CA MET A 30 2.77 -2.63 8.37
C MET A 30 3.16 -2.33 9.83
N ASP A 31 3.28 -3.34 10.68
CA ASP A 31 3.74 -3.14 12.06
C ASP A 31 5.21 -2.71 12.11
N HIS A 32 6.06 -3.29 11.27
CA HIS A 32 7.44 -2.85 11.09
C HIS A 32 7.51 -1.40 10.60
N PHE A 33 6.67 -1.03 9.62
CA PHE A 33 6.59 0.35 9.14
C PHE A 33 6.32 1.32 10.29
N LYS A 34 5.27 1.04 11.08
CA LYS A 34 4.88 1.91 12.20
C LYS A 34 5.95 2.00 13.28
N ARG A 35 6.63 0.88 13.56
CA ARG A 35 7.71 0.85 14.55
C ARG A 35 8.93 1.66 14.10
N ALA A 36 9.23 1.66 12.80
CA ALA A 36 10.37 2.39 12.25
C ALA A 36 10.08 3.88 11.96
N ASN A 37 8.81 4.28 11.93
CA ASN A 37 8.39 5.64 11.55
C ASN A 37 7.46 6.23 12.61
N GLU A 38 7.99 7.00 13.57
CA GLU A 38 7.22 7.58 14.68
C GLU A 38 6.01 8.42 14.23
N HIS A 39 6.13 9.08 13.08
CA HIS A 39 5.09 9.91 12.48
C HIS A 39 4.12 9.15 11.56
N TRP A 40 4.06 7.82 11.61
CA TRP A 40 3.18 7.02 10.74
C TRP A 40 1.69 7.44 10.80
N ARG A 41 1.26 8.04 11.91
CA ARG A 41 -0.12 8.57 12.07
C ARG A 41 -0.42 9.77 11.17
N PHE A 42 0.58 10.42 10.59
CA PHE A 42 0.39 11.51 9.63
C PHE A 42 0.08 11.02 8.21
N VAL A 43 0.16 9.71 7.97
CA VAL A 43 -0.21 9.12 6.68
C VAL A 43 -1.71 9.35 6.41
N ARG A 44 -2.03 10.20 5.44
CA ARG A 44 -3.41 10.53 5.07
C ARG A 44 -3.95 9.69 3.92
N ILE A 45 -3.07 9.28 3.01
CA ILE A 45 -3.43 8.51 1.82
C ILE A 45 -2.46 7.34 1.67
N VAL A 46 -3.00 6.17 1.35
CA VAL A 46 -2.21 5.01 0.93
C VAL A 46 -2.70 4.58 -0.45
N ILE A 47 -1.77 4.51 -1.40
CA ILE A 47 -2.02 4.09 -2.79
C ILE A 47 -1.52 2.66 -2.93
N VAL A 48 -2.40 1.74 -3.32
CA VAL A 48 -2.14 0.28 -3.33
C VAL A 48 -2.54 -0.36 -4.64
N ASP A 49 -2.10 -1.59 -4.87
CA ASP A 49 -2.65 -2.41 -5.96
C ASP A 49 -4.13 -2.75 -5.72
N LYS A 50 -4.79 -3.33 -6.71
CA LYS A 50 -6.20 -3.77 -6.68
C LYS A 50 -6.45 -5.03 -5.82
N ASP A 51 -5.45 -5.58 -5.12
CA ASP A 51 -5.65 -6.78 -4.31
C ASP A 51 -6.49 -6.43 -3.07
N MET A 52 -7.71 -6.96 -3.02
CA MET A 52 -8.65 -6.71 -1.92
C MET A 52 -8.12 -7.17 -0.56
N ARG A 53 -7.27 -8.21 -0.53
CA ARG A 53 -6.67 -8.72 0.71
C ARG A 53 -5.65 -7.72 1.27
N GLU A 54 -4.84 -7.11 0.40
CA GLU A 54 -3.92 -6.03 0.77
C GLU A 54 -4.70 -4.83 1.33
N ILE A 55 -5.76 -4.42 0.63
CA ILE A 55 -6.63 -3.30 1.02
C ILE A 55 -7.21 -3.51 2.43
N ASP A 56 -7.73 -4.71 2.73
CA ASP A 56 -8.33 -5.00 4.02
C ASP A 56 -7.32 -4.92 5.17
N ILE A 57 -6.09 -5.39 4.95
CA ILE A 57 -5.02 -5.31 5.94
C ILE A 57 -4.62 -3.85 6.19
N ILE A 58 -4.49 -3.06 5.12
CA ILE A 58 -4.13 -1.66 5.21
C ILE A 58 -5.22 -0.87 5.93
N ARG A 59 -6.51 -1.11 5.63
CA ARG A 59 -7.63 -0.46 6.35
C ARG A 59 -7.62 -0.80 7.85
N LYS A 60 -7.31 -2.05 8.21
CA LYS A 60 -7.17 -2.45 9.62
C LYS A 60 -5.98 -1.80 10.31
N LYS A 61 -4.85 -1.67 9.61
CA LYS A 61 -3.62 -1.09 10.17
C LYS A 61 -3.64 0.43 10.15
N PHE A 62 -4.30 1.08 9.20
CA PHE A 62 -4.35 2.54 9.05
C PHE A 62 -5.80 3.01 8.93
N PRO A 63 -6.60 2.90 10.01
CA PRO A 63 -8.04 3.13 9.95
C PRO A 63 -8.42 4.58 9.61
N GLU A 64 -7.53 5.53 9.90
CA GLU A 64 -7.75 6.97 9.62
C GLU A 64 -7.28 7.39 8.21
N THR A 65 -6.68 6.47 7.45
CA THR A 65 -6.09 6.76 6.16
C THR A 65 -7.06 6.43 5.03
N ARG A 66 -7.11 7.29 4.01
CA ARG A 66 -7.86 7.01 2.78
C ARG A 66 -7.06 6.05 1.90
N VAL A 67 -7.62 4.88 1.63
CA VAL A 67 -7.03 3.90 0.70
C VAL A 67 -7.51 4.19 -0.72
N LEU A 68 -6.57 4.38 -1.65
CA LEU A 68 -6.81 4.60 -3.07
C LEU A 68 -6.15 3.49 -3.89
N LEU A 69 -6.77 3.15 -5.03
CA LEU A 69 -6.14 2.25 -5.98
C LEU A 69 -5.11 3.00 -6.81
N CYS A 70 -3.99 2.35 -7.08
CA CYS A 70 -2.97 2.84 -7.98
C CYS A 70 -3.53 2.88 -9.41
N HIS A 71 -3.63 4.08 -9.99
CA HIS A 71 -4.11 4.24 -11.36
C HIS A 71 -3.30 3.41 -12.36
N PHE A 72 -1.98 3.34 -12.19
CA PHE A 72 -1.12 2.53 -13.06
C PHE A 72 -1.51 1.06 -13.05
N HIS A 73 -1.67 0.45 -11.87
CA HIS A 73 -2.05 -0.96 -11.76
C HIS A 73 -3.46 -1.23 -12.28
N VAL A 74 -4.41 -0.32 -12.02
CA VAL A 74 -5.79 -0.45 -12.52
C VAL A 74 -5.82 -0.40 -14.06
N ILE A 75 -5.15 0.57 -14.68
CA ILE A 75 -5.08 0.69 -16.14
C ILE A 75 -4.42 -0.55 -16.75
N LYS A 76 -3.27 -0.99 -16.19
CA LYS A 76 -2.58 -2.20 -16.63
C LYS A 76 -3.50 -3.42 -16.57
N TRP A 77 -4.20 -3.61 -15.46
CA TRP A 77 -5.13 -4.72 -15.29
C TRP A 77 -6.30 -4.67 -16.29
N LEU A 78 -6.88 -3.49 -16.54
CA LEU A 78 -7.94 -3.33 -17.52
C LEU A 78 -7.47 -3.73 -18.92
N HIS A 79 -6.30 -3.24 -19.36
CA HIS A 79 -5.73 -3.63 -20.65
C HIS A 79 -5.50 -5.14 -20.75
N GLU A 80 -4.95 -5.76 -19.71
CA GLU A 80 -4.71 -7.20 -19.69
C GLU A 80 -6.00 -8.03 -19.70
N THR A 81 -7.05 -7.52 -19.07
CA THR A 81 -8.36 -8.19 -19.00
C THR A 81 -9.07 -8.12 -20.35
N ILE A 82 -9.09 -6.94 -20.98
CA ILE A 82 -9.70 -6.73 -22.31
C ILE A 82 -8.94 -7.52 -23.39
N ARG A 83 -7.62 -7.65 -23.31
CA ARG A 83 -6.84 -8.45 -24.27
C ARG A 83 -7.14 -9.96 -24.18
N LYS A 84 -7.65 -10.42 -23.04
CA LYS A 84 -7.92 -11.84 -22.77
C LYS A 84 -9.39 -12.23 -22.99
N SER A 85 -10.28 -11.25 -23.18
CA SER A 85 -11.68 -11.43 -23.58
C SER A 85 -11.79 -11.52 -25.10
#